data_AF-A0A956RRG7-F1
#
_entry.id   AF-A0A956RRG7-F1
#
_cell.length_a   1.000
_cell.length_b   1.000
_cell.length_c   1.000
_cell.angle_alpha   90.00
_cell.angle_beta   90.00
_cell.angle_gamma   90.00
#
_symmetry.space_group_name_H-M   'P 1'
#
loop_
_entity.id
_entity.type
_entity.pdbx_description
1 polymer ?
#
loop_
_entity_poly.entity_id
_entity_poly.type
_entity_poly.pdbx_seq_one_letter_code
_entity_poly.pdbx_strand_id
1 'polypeptide(L)'
;ALQVNTISYHPTNPNWIYIGTDLGIFASEDFGAHWNVTPRYAGNDGPAYVEVSDLFWYGDNLVAATYGRGMYRSRPLDMIYVDWANGGTENGSQAHPYNTVGEGIAAGGNGTDLSIKAGTYTEGSLLFDRRGTTTATNGAVVIR
;
A
#
# COMPACT_ATOMS: atom_id res chain seq x y z
N ALA A 1 -22.75 -10.88 11.31
CA ALA A 1 -21.52 -11.29 10.60
C ALA A 1 -21.36 -10.37 9.40
N LEU A 2 -20.13 -9.93 9.08
CA LEU A 2 -19.87 -9.16 7.86
C LEU A 2 -19.80 -10.13 6.67
N GLN A 3 -20.50 -9.82 5.58
CA GLN A 3 -20.49 -10.66 4.39
C GLN A 3 -19.21 -10.43 3.58
N VAL A 4 -18.63 -11.52 3.07
CA VAL A 4 -17.54 -11.48 2.08
C VAL A 4 -18.13 -11.83 0.73
N ASN A 5 -18.04 -10.91 -0.21
CA ASN A 5 -18.65 -11.01 -1.53
C ASN A 5 -17.65 -11.47 -2.59
N THR A 6 -16.37 -11.14 -2.42
CA THR A 6 -15.30 -11.47 -3.36
C THR A 6 -13.95 -11.53 -2.66
N ILE A 7 -13.00 -12.24 -3.27
CA ILE A 7 -11.61 -12.38 -2.80
C ILE A 7 -10.68 -12.32 -4.01
N SER A 8 -9.56 -11.61 -3.85
CA SER A 8 -8.53 -11.50 -4.87
C SER A 8 -7.14 -11.59 -4.24
N TYR A 9 -6.25 -12.38 -4.84
CA TYR A 9 -4.85 -12.48 -4.43
C TYR A 9 -4.00 -11.52 -5.25
N HIS A 10 -2.96 -10.94 -4.66
CA HIS A 10 -2.00 -10.13 -5.42
C HIS A 10 -1.32 -10.98 -6.51
N PRO A 11 -1.15 -10.46 -7.74
CA PRO A 11 -0.71 -11.26 -8.89
C PRO A 11 0.72 -11.80 -8.75
N THR A 12 1.58 -11.11 -8.00
CA THR A 12 3.00 -11.48 -7.82
C THR A 12 3.39 -11.79 -6.38
N ASN A 13 2.49 -11.58 -5.41
CA ASN A 13 2.78 -11.76 -3.98
C ASN A 13 1.62 -12.52 -3.30
N PRO A 14 1.64 -13.86 -3.30
CA PRO A 14 0.50 -14.65 -2.82
C PRO A 14 0.21 -14.50 -1.31
N ASN A 15 1.12 -13.87 -0.54
CA ASN A 15 0.90 -13.56 0.86
C ASN A 15 -0.16 -12.46 1.04
N TRP A 16 -0.39 -11.66 -0.02
CA TRP A 16 -1.30 -10.52 -0.05
C TRP A 16 -2.67 -10.93 -0.60
N ILE A 17 -3.69 -10.72 0.21
CA ILE A 17 -5.08 -11.09 -0.04
C ILE A 17 -5.97 -9.87 0.18
N TYR A 18 -6.92 -9.67 -0.70
CA TYR A 18 -7.92 -8.61 -0.62
C TYR A 18 -9.31 -9.22 -0.64
N ILE A 19 -10.18 -8.78 0.27
CA ILE A 19 -11.58 -9.20 0.30
C ILE A 19 -12.49 -8.00 0.10
N GLY A 20 -13.52 -8.18 -0.73
CA GLY A 20 -14.60 -7.22 -0.89
C GLY A 20 -15.77 -7.61 0.01
N THR A 21 -16.31 -6.64 0.73
CA THR A 21 -17.40 -6.82 1.70
C THR A 21 -18.48 -5.77 1.49
N ASP A 22 -19.54 -5.82 2.29
CA ASP A 22 -20.60 -4.79 2.31
C ASP A 22 -20.12 -3.43 2.84
N LEU A 23 -18.94 -3.37 3.47
CA LEU A 23 -18.39 -2.15 4.07
C LEU A 23 -17.18 -1.58 3.33
N GLY A 24 -16.68 -2.27 2.31
CA GLY A 24 -15.47 -1.90 1.57
C GLY A 24 -14.50 -3.08 1.44
N ILE A 25 -13.24 -2.76 1.17
CA ILE A 25 -12.16 -3.75 1.05
C ILE A 25 -11.48 -3.93 2.40
N PHE A 26 -11.00 -5.13 2.66
CA PHE A 26 -9.97 -5.40 3.67
C PHE A 26 -8.79 -6.09 3.01
N ALA A 27 -7.59 -5.65 3.34
CA ALA A 27 -6.35 -6.24 2.88
C ALA A 27 -5.70 -7.05 4.00
N SER A 28 -5.01 -8.12 3.64
CA SER A 28 -4.13 -8.88 4.51
C SER A 28 -2.84 -9.16 3.75
N GLU A 29 -1.69 -8.93 4.36
CA GLU A 29 -0.38 -9.22 3.75
C GLU A 29 0.32 -10.41 4.42
N ASP A 30 -0.42 -11.26 5.12
CA ASP A 30 0.09 -12.45 5.81
C ASP A 30 -0.86 -13.66 5.74
N PHE A 31 -1.37 -13.93 4.53
CA PHE A 31 -2.25 -15.06 4.26
C PHE A 31 -3.57 -15.05 5.05
N GLY A 32 -4.09 -13.86 5.38
CA GLY A 32 -5.35 -13.70 6.09
C GLY A 32 -5.24 -13.89 7.61
N ALA A 33 -4.04 -13.99 8.17
CA ALA A 33 -3.83 -14.10 9.61
C ALA A 33 -4.19 -12.79 10.33
N HIS A 34 -3.87 -11.66 9.72
CA HIS A 34 -4.25 -10.33 10.18
C HIS A 34 -4.84 -9.53 9.01
N TRP A 35 -5.82 -8.68 9.32
CA TRP A 35 -6.50 -7.83 8.36
C TRP A 35 -6.28 -6.38 8.73
N ASN A 36 -5.99 -5.57 7.73
CA ASN A 36 -5.69 -4.17 7.92
C ASN A 36 -6.95 -3.33 7.97
N VAL A 37 -6.81 -2.24 8.71
CA VAL A 37 -7.69 -1.10 8.65
C VAL A 37 -6.76 0.08 8.44
N THR A 38 -6.63 0.55 7.21
CA THR A 38 -5.82 1.75 6.94
C THR A 38 -6.31 2.90 7.82
N PRO A 39 -5.40 3.71 8.40
CA PRO A 39 -5.79 4.82 9.27
C PRO A 39 -6.69 5.86 8.57
N ARG A 40 -6.65 5.88 7.24
CA ARG A 40 -7.34 6.86 6.40
C ARG A 40 -8.85 6.65 6.36
N TYR A 41 -9.35 5.43 6.59
CA TYR A 41 -10.78 5.13 6.63
C TYR A 41 -11.10 4.30 7.87
N ALA A 42 -12.03 4.79 8.69
CA ALA A 42 -12.41 4.10 9.92
C ALA A 42 -13.10 2.76 9.59
N GLY A 43 -12.33 1.67 9.68
CA GLY A 43 -12.84 0.30 9.66
C GLY A 43 -12.76 -0.46 8.32
N ASN A 44 -12.06 0.04 7.29
CA ASN A 44 -11.77 -0.70 6.04
C ASN A 44 -10.61 -0.04 5.25
N ASP A 45 -10.16 -0.66 4.16
CA ASP A 45 -9.12 -0.17 3.24
C ASP A 45 -9.68 0.61 2.03
N GLY A 46 -10.93 1.04 2.13
CA GLY A 46 -11.67 1.73 1.09
C GLY A 46 -12.23 0.78 0.02
N PRO A 47 -13.07 1.27 -0.90
CA PRO A 47 -13.93 2.44 -0.71
C PRO A 47 -14.86 2.23 0.50
N ALA A 48 -14.97 3.24 1.37
CA ALA A 48 -15.68 3.09 2.64
C ALA A 48 -17.20 3.11 2.48
N TYR A 49 -17.87 2.25 3.27
CA TYR A 49 -19.33 2.17 3.39
C TYR A 49 -20.02 1.89 2.05
N VAL A 50 -19.46 0.96 1.27
CA VAL A 50 -20.10 0.46 0.05
C VAL A 50 -19.78 -1.01 -0.14
N GLU A 51 -20.78 -1.74 -0.63
CA GLU A 51 -20.60 -3.10 -1.08
C GLU A 51 -19.62 -3.16 -2.25
N VAL A 52 -18.61 -4.02 -2.10
CA VAL A 52 -17.69 -4.40 -3.17
C VAL A 52 -18.14 -5.75 -3.71
N SER A 53 -18.77 -5.73 -4.88
CA SER A 53 -19.34 -6.93 -5.51
C SER A 53 -18.30 -7.72 -6.29
N ASP A 54 -17.23 -7.07 -6.77
CA ASP A 54 -16.12 -7.75 -7.46
C ASP A 54 -14.76 -7.05 -7.23
N LEU A 55 -13.69 -7.85 -7.18
CA LEU A 55 -12.30 -7.44 -7.01
C LEU A 55 -11.42 -8.17 -8.02
N PHE A 56 -10.77 -7.42 -8.89
CA PHE A 56 -9.89 -7.98 -9.92
C PHE A 56 -8.68 -7.10 -10.20
N TRP A 57 -7.64 -7.71 -10.74
CA TRP A 57 -6.42 -7.02 -11.13
C TRP A 57 -6.47 -6.57 -12.58
N TYR A 58 -6.03 -5.33 -12.82
CA TYR A 58 -5.80 -4.78 -14.14
C TYR A 58 -4.42 -4.13 -14.20
N GLY A 59 -3.45 -4.89 -14.74
CA GLY A 59 -2.04 -4.59 -14.55
C GLY A 59 -1.71 -4.59 -13.05
N ASP A 60 -1.03 -3.54 -12.60
CA ASP A 60 -0.66 -3.39 -11.18
C ASP A 60 -1.79 -2.79 -10.32
N ASN A 61 -2.98 -2.55 -10.89
CA ASN A 61 -4.07 -1.94 -10.15
C ASN A 61 -5.05 -3.00 -9.66
N LEU A 62 -5.36 -2.96 -8.37
CA LEU A 62 -6.53 -3.62 -7.82
C LEU A 62 -7.75 -2.74 -8.12
N VAL A 63 -8.73 -3.30 -8.81
CA VAL A 63 -9.98 -2.65 -9.17
C VAL A 63 -11.11 -3.22 -8.33
N ALA A 64 -11.91 -2.33 -7.76
CA ALA A 64 -13.09 -2.66 -6.97
C ALA A 64 -14.34 -2.17 -7.68
N ALA A 65 -15.17 -3.12 -8.12
CA ALA A 65 -16.51 -2.83 -8.64
C ALA A 65 -17.49 -2.79 -7.47
N THR A 66 -18.16 -1.65 -7.32
CA THR A 66 -19.02 -1.39 -6.16
C THR A 66 -20.48 -1.33 -6.56
N TYR A 67 -21.37 -1.66 -5.62
CA TYR A 67 -22.79 -1.46 -5.82
C TYR A 67 -23.13 0.04 -5.79
N GLY A 68 -23.61 0.57 -6.91
CA GLY A 68 -24.16 1.93 -7.01
C GLY A 68 -23.15 3.09 -7.00
N ARG A 69 -21.84 2.85 -6.84
CA ARG A 69 -20.79 3.91 -6.81
C ARG A 69 -19.73 3.77 -7.91
N GLY A 70 -19.95 2.86 -8.86
CA GLY A 70 -19.04 2.64 -10.00
C GLY A 70 -17.82 1.80 -9.61
N MET A 71 -16.67 2.10 -10.21
CA MET A 71 -15.43 1.38 -9.97
C MET A 71 -14.36 2.29 -9.36
N TYR A 72 -13.64 1.77 -8.38
CA TYR A 72 -12.46 2.38 -7.80
C TYR A 72 -11.23 1.55 -8.16
N ARG A 73 -10.06 2.18 -8.19
CA ARG A 73 -8.80 1.44 -8.33
C ARG A 73 -7.72 2.02 -7.44
N SER A 74 -6.85 1.15 -6.96
CA SER A 74 -5.60 1.52 -6.30
C SER A 74 -4.47 0.69 -6.89
N ARG A 75 -3.23 1.15 -6.73
CA ARG A 75 -2.03 0.38 -7.06
C ARG A 75 -1.31 0.04 -5.76
N PRO A 76 -1.63 -1.08 -5.11
CA PRO A 76 -0.88 -1.54 -3.95
C PRO A 76 0.58 -1.79 -4.33
N LEU A 77 1.50 -1.38 -3.48
CA LEU A 77 2.93 -1.61 -3.66
C LEU A 77 3.43 -2.49 -2.52
N ASP A 78 3.99 -3.64 -2.87
CA ASP A 78 4.71 -4.50 -1.95
C ASP A 78 6.05 -3.89 -1.53
N MET A 79 6.66 -3.09 -2.41
CA MET A 79 7.88 -2.37 -2.12
C MET A 79 7.83 -0.94 -2.66
N ILE A 80 8.17 0.02 -1.80
CA ILE A 80 8.33 1.43 -2.14
C ILE A 80 9.81 1.79 -2.12
N TYR A 81 10.26 2.45 -3.18
CA TYR A 81 11.62 2.93 -3.32
C TYR A 81 11.70 4.41 -2.95
N VAL A 82 12.73 4.77 -2.19
CA VAL A 82 13.05 6.13 -1.80
C VAL A 82 14.48 6.44 -2.24
N ASP A 83 14.66 7.50 -3.03
CA ASP A 83 15.94 7.99 -3.51
C ASP A 83 15.92 9.51 -3.60
N TRP A 84 16.70 10.18 -2.74
CA TRP A 84 16.77 11.64 -2.68
C TRP A 84 17.25 12.28 -3.99
N ALA A 85 17.92 11.52 -4.85
CA ALA A 85 18.43 12.00 -6.12
C ALA A 85 17.43 11.87 -7.27
N ASN A 86 16.24 11.31 -7.02
CA ASN A 86 15.24 11.17 -8.07
C ASN A 86 14.70 12.55 -8.50
N GLY A 87 14.55 12.69 -9.82
CA GLY A 87 14.04 13.90 -10.45
C GLY A 87 12.83 13.58 -11.30
N GLY A 88 11.82 14.45 -11.25
CA GLY A 88 10.62 14.31 -12.06
C GLY A 88 9.50 13.57 -11.35
N THR A 89 8.88 12.61 -12.03
CA THR A 89 7.71 11.87 -11.48
C THR A 89 8.11 11.00 -10.30
N GLU A 90 7.28 11.00 -9.26
CA GLU A 90 7.45 10.20 -8.06
C GLU A 90 6.20 9.34 -7.85
N ASN A 91 6.37 8.02 -7.92
CA ASN A 91 5.28 7.07 -7.69
C ASN A 91 5.69 5.89 -6.79
N GLY A 92 6.88 5.95 -6.18
CA GLY A 92 7.41 4.92 -5.29
C GLY A 92 7.86 3.64 -5.99
N SER A 93 7.76 3.52 -7.33
CA SER A 93 8.34 2.40 -8.05
C SER A 93 9.86 2.51 -8.12
N GLN A 94 10.55 1.43 -8.47
CA GLN A 94 12.00 1.45 -8.65
C GLN A 94 12.48 2.46 -9.70
N ALA A 95 11.69 2.69 -10.75
CA ALA A 95 12.02 3.64 -11.82
C ALA A 95 11.73 5.09 -11.45
N HIS A 96 10.79 5.30 -10.51
CA HIS A 96 10.29 6.62 -10.10
C HIS A 96 10.09 6.63 -8.57
N PRO A 97 11.19 6.50 -7.79
CA PRO A 97 11.12 6.46 -6.33
C PRO A 97 10.64 7.80 -5.77
N TYR A 98 10.22 7.81 -4.50
CA TYR A 98 9.97 9.05 -3.77
C TYR A 98 11.28 9.70 -3.35
N ASN A 99 11.30 11.02 -3.26
CA ASN A 99 12.51 11.75 -2.90
C ASN A 99 12.76 11.76 -1.38
N THR A 100 11.71 11.59 -0.58
CA THR A 100 11.79 11.62 0.89
C THR A 100 11.32 10.31 1.52
N VAL A 101 11.86 10.00 2.71
CA VAL A 101 11.43 8.83 3.48
C VAL A 101 10.00 9.04 3.98
N GLY A 102 9.63 10.27 4.36
CA GLY A 102 8.28 10.64 4.75
C GLY A 102 7.23 10.36 3.67
N GLU A 103 7.52 10.67 2.41
CA GLU A 103 6.65 10.32 1.28
C GLU A 103 6.53 8.80 1.12
N GLY A 104 7.64 8.08 1.22
CA GLY A 104 7.64 6.63 1.17
C GLY A 104 6.75 6.01 2.26
N ILE A 105 6.89 6.47 3.50
CA ILE A 105 6.04 6.07 4.62
C ILE A 105 4.58 6.42 4.34
N ALA A 106 4.27 7.65 3.89
CA ALA A 106 2.91 8.10 3.66
C ALA A 106 2.22 7.31 2.53
N ALA A 107 2.96 6.88 1.52
CA ALA A 107 2.47 6.10 0.40
C ALA A 107 2.36 4.59 0.70
N GLY A 108 3.13 4.08 1.66
CA GLY A 108 3.10 2.67 2.04
C GLY A 108 1.79 2.26 2.72
N GLY A 109 1.30 1.07 2.38
CA GLY A 109 0.24 0.40 3.13
C GLY A 109 0.82 -0.43 4.28
N ASN A 110 -0.03 -1.15 5.00
CA ASN A 110 0.45 -2.23 5.84
C ASN A 110 1.03 -3.35 4.97
N GLY A 111 2.12 -3.94 5.42
CA GLY A 111 2.88 -4.93 4.66
C GLY A 111 3.82 -4.35 3.60
N THR A 112 3.73 -3.06 3.26
CA THR A 112 4.65 -2.44 2.29
C THR A 112 6.05 -2.29 2.87
N ASP A 113 7.04 -2.83 2.16
CA ASP A 113 8.45 -2.64 2.49
C ASP A 113 9.00 -1.34 1.92
N LEU A 114 9.93 -0.72 2.63
CA LEU A 114 10.64 0.49 2.20
C LEU A 114 12.09 0.16 1.81
N SER A 115 12.46 0.53 0.59
CA SER A 115 13.82 0.46 0.06
C SER A 115 14.41 1.86 0.01
N ILE A 116 15.29 2.19 0.94
CA ILE A 116 15.84 3.54 1.06
C ILE A 116 17.26 3.54 0.51
N LYS A 117 17.50 4.33 -0.54
CA LYS A 117 18.84 4.51 -1.11
C LYS A 117 19.77 5.18 -0.09
N ALA A 118 21.01 4.74 -0.04
CA ALA A 118 22.04 5.38 0.79
C ALA A 118 22.12 6.88 0.52
N GLY A 119 22.20 7.66 1.59
CA GLY A 119 22.12 9.11 1.52
C GLY A 119 21.84 9.74 2.88
N THR A 120 21.81 11.07 2.87
CA THR A 120 21.37 11.87 4.02
C THR A 120 20.06 12.55 3.65
N TYR A 121 18.98 12.11 4.28
CA TYR A 121 17.64 12.68 4.16
C TYR A 121 17.48 13.74 5.25
N THR A 122 17.19 14.97 4.86
CA THR A 122 16.98 16.08 5.79
C THR A 122 15.49 16.29 6.00
N GLU A 123 14.96 15.64 7.03
CA GLU A 123 13.51 15.50 7.27
C GLU A 123 13.20 15.67 8.76
N GLY A 124 11.96 16.05 9.08
CA GLY A 124 11.50 16.10 10.47
C GLY A 124 11.34 14.71 11.10
N SER A 125 10.73 14.66 12.28
CA SER A 125 10.38 13.39 12.92
C SER A 125 9.45 12.56 12.03
N LEU A 126 9.86 11.32 11.77
CA LEU A 126 9.09 10.36 11.00
C LEU A 126 8.47 9.32 11.93
N LEU A 127 7.24 8.90 11.63
CA LEU A 127 6.54 7.84 12.34
C LEU A 127 6.32 6.67 11.38
N PHE A 128 6.85 5.50 11.72
CA PHE A 128 6.52 4.25 11.04
C PHE A 128 5.37 3.59 11.79
N ASP A 129 4.13 3.82 11.32
CA ASP A 129 2.90 3.34 11.94
C ASP A 129 2.30 2.10 11.25
N ARG A 130 2.95 1.64 10.18
CA ARG A 130 2.51 0.49 9.38
C ARG A 130 3.47 -0.66 9.48
N ARG A 131 2.93 -1.88 9.35
CA ARG A 131 3.75 -3.09 9.29
C ARG A 131 4.59 -3.07 8.02
N GLY A 132 5.86 -3.42 8.12
CA GLY A 132 6.75 -3.53 6.97
C GLY A 132 8.19 -3.61 7.43
N THR A 133 9.09 -3.88 6.49
CA THR A 133 10.53 -3.77 6.70
C THR A 133 11.04 -2.49 6.06
N THR A 134 12.13 -1.95 6.61
CA THR A 134 12.86 -0.83 5.99
C THR A 134 14.29 -1.28 5.76
N THR A 135 14.71 -1.25 4.50
CA THR A 135 16.01 -1.72 4.05
C THR A 135 16.81 -0.57 3.47
N ALA A 136 17.97 -0.30 4.06
CA ALA A 136 18.97 0.58 3.46
C ALA A 136 19.66 -0.14 2.29
N THR A 137 19.76 0.53 1.14
CA THR A 137 20.40 -0.04 -0.06
C THR A 137 21.64 0.76 -0.45
N ASN A 138 22.71 0.04 -0.83
CA ASN A 138 23.96 0.62 -1.34
C ASN A 138 24.73 1.53 -0.36
N GLY A 139 24.56 1.33 0.96
CA GLY A 139 25.31 2.06 1.98
C GLY A 139 24.46 2.53 3.15
N ALA A 140 24.99 3.49 3.90
CA ALA A 140 24.32 4.04 5.08
C ALA A 140 23.20 5.02 4.68
N VAL A 141 22.08 4.92 5.40
CA VAL A 141 20.97 5.88 5.37
C VAL A 141 21.00 6.68 6.66
N VAL A 142 21.04 7.99 6.54
CA VAL A 142 20.94 8.93 7.67
C VAL A 142 19.69 9.77 7.46
N ILE A 143 18.83 9.84 8.48
CA ILE A 143 17.62 10.68 8.50
C ILE A 143 17.81 11.65 9.67
N ARG A 144 17.78 12.96 9.41
CA ARG A 144 18.02 13.99 10.43
C ARG A 144 17.29 15.30 10.17
#